data_AF-A0A5S3YQH0-F1
#
_entry.id   AF-A0A5S3YQH0-F1
#
_cell.length_a   1.000
_cell.length_b   1.000
_cell.length_c   1.000
_cell.angle_alpha   90.00
_cell.angle_beta   90.00
_cell.angle_gamma   90.00
#
_symmetry.space_group_name_H-M   'P 1'
#
loop_
_entity.id
_entity.type
_entity.pdbx_description
1 polymer ?
#
loop_
_entity_poly.entity_id
_entity_poly.type
_entity_poly.pdbx_seq_one_letter_code
_entity_poly.pdbx_strand_id
1 'polypeptide(L)'
;MKTVKAKLLSTVFGGLALVLCRAMFAINSVKEIAQQYELLIEEELTAQLQVNFVLNTFKIQVQEWKNILIRGSNPSQFDKYLKQFKEQEIIVQDLSSQLISSTFLPKKLIS
;
A
#
# COMPACT_ATOMS: atom_id res chain seq x y z
N MET A 1 7.20 22.33 58.69
CA MET A 1 8.60 21.91 58.53
C MET A 1 9.24 22.68 57.37
N LYS A 2 9.98 23.76 57.63
CA LYS A 2 10.72 24.52 56.59
C LYS A 2 12.22 24.33 56.82
N THR A 3 12.73 23.17 56.42
CA THR A 3 14.16 22.87 56.49
C THR A 3 14.73 22.91 55.07
N VAL A 4 15.88 23.55 54.85
CA VAL A 4 16.52 23.74 53.53
C VAL A 4 16.66 22.42 52.75
N LYS A 5 16.92 21.32 53.46
CA LYS A 5 16.97 19.96 52.91
C LYS A 5 15.65 19.52 52.26
N ALA A 6 14.50 19.85 52.86
CA ALA A 6 13.18 19.50 52.32
C ALA A 6 12.86 20.30 51.04
N LYS A 7 13.31 21.56 50.95
CA LYS A 7 13.19 22.36 49.72
C LYS A 7 14.06 21.78 48.59
N LEU A 8 15.31 21.44 48.88
CA LEU A 8 16.22 20.81 47.92
C LEU A 8 15.68 19.47 47.41
N LEU A 9 15.24 18.59 48.31
CA LEU A 9 14.64 17.30 47.95
C LEU A 9 13.37 17.46 47.12
N SER A 10 12.51 18.43 47.45
CA SER A 10 11.29 18.70 46.67
C SER A 10 11.60 19.18 45.26
N THR A 11 12.62 20.01 45.07
CA THR A 11 13.05 20.47 43.73
C THR A 11 13.60 19.31 42.90
N VAL A 12 14.44 18.45 43.48
CA VAL A 12 14.99 17.28 42.78
C VAL A 12 13.88 16.30 42.39
N PHE A 13 12.94 16.03 43.30
CA PHE A 13 11.82 15.14 43.04
C PHE A 13 10.88 15.70 41.97
N GLY A 14 10.62 17.01 41.98
CA GLY A 14 9.85 17.68 40.94
C GLY A 14 10.51 17.63 39.57
N GLY A 15 11.83 17.85 39.50
CA GLY A 15 12.60 17.73 38.26
C GLY A 15 12.57 16.30 37.70
N LEU A 16 12.74 15.30 38.58
CA LEU A 16 12.66 13.89 38.19
C LEU A 16 11.26 13.53 37.67
N ALA A 17 10.20 13.99 38.33
CA ALA A 17 8.83 13.76 37.89
C ALA A 17 8.58 14.37 36.50
N LEU A 18 9.09 15.58 36.23
CA LEU A 18 8.95 16.20 34.91
C LEU A 18 9.66 15.41 33.80
N VAL A 19 10.87 14.91 34.06
CA VAL A 19 11.60 14.06 33.12
C VAL A 19 10.82 12.77 32.84
N LEU A 20 10.26 12.14 33.87
CA LEU A 20 9.45 10.92 33.72
C LEU A 20 8.16 11.19 32.94
N CYS A 21 7.46 12.27 33.23
CA CYS A 21 6.27 12.67 32.47
C CYS A 21 6.62 12.93 31.00
N ARG A 22 7.76 13.57 30.72
CA ARG A 22 8.19 13.80 29.34
C ARG A 22 8.57 12.51 28.62
N ALA A 23 9.23 11.59 29.30
CA ALA A 23 9.56 10.27 28.76
C ALA A 23 8.29 9.47 28.42
N MET A 24 7.29 9.46 29.30
CA MET A 24 5.99 8.81 29.03
C MET A 24 5.27 9.43 27.83
N PHE A 25 5.25 10.77 27.73
CA PHE A 25 4.66 11.47 26.59
C PHE A 25 5.37 11.13 25.28
N ALA A 26 6.72 11.08 25.28
CA ALA A 26 7.52 10.72 24.12
C ALA A 26 7.24 9.29 23.64
N ILE A 27 7.11 8.32 24.57
CA ILE A 27 6.78 6.94 24.23
C ILE A 27 5.39 6.85 23.57
N ASN A 28 4.41 7.60 24.07
CA ASN A 28 3.06 7.62 23.48
C ASN A 28 3.05 8.28 22.09
N SER A 29 3.78 9.38 21.91
CA SER A 29 3.91 10.06 20.62
C SER A 29 4.63 9.20 19.57
N VAL A 30 5.68 8.47 19.96
CA VAL A 30 6.39 7.56 19.05
C VAL A 30 5.49 6.41 18.59
N LYS A 31 4.61 5.90 19.46
CA LYS A 31 3.62 4.87 19.08
C LYS A 31 2.62 5.38 18.06
N GLU A 32 2.09 6.58 18.27
CA GLU A 32 1.15 7.21 17.34
C GLU A 32 1.79 7.48 15.98
N ILE A 33 3.05 7.93 15.97
CA ILE A 33 3.83 8.14 14.77
C ILE A 33 4.08 6.81 14.04
N ALA A 34 4.53 5.76 14.74
CA ALA A 34 4.77 4.44 14.14
C ALA A 34 3.51 3.84 13.49
N GLN A 35 2.34 3.98 14.13
CA GLN A 35 1.06 3.54 13.58
C GLN A 35 0.67 4.32 12.31
N GLN A 36 0.99 5.61 12.23
CA GLN A 36 0.75 6.41 11.02
C GLN A 36 1.71 6.06 9.88
N TYR A 37 2.97 5.70 10.18
CA TYR A 37 3.92 5.24 9.18
C TYR A 37 3.53 3.89 8.56
N GLU A 38 2.95 2.99 9.35
CA GLU A 38 2.48 1.68 8.87
C GLU A 38 1.35 1.84 7.85
N LEU A 39 0.41 2.77 8.10
CA LEU A 39 -0.67 3.11 7.16
C LEU A 39 -0.16 3.76 5.86
N LEU A 40 0.86 4.63 5.94
CA LEU A 40 1.38 5.33 4.76
C LEU A 40 2.18 4.41 3.82
N ILE A 41 2.94 3.46 4.39
CA ILE A 41 3.77 2.52 3.62
C ILE A 41 2.92 1.39 3.02
N GLU A 42 1.88 0.93 3.72
CA GLU A 42 0.95 -0.07 3.17
C GLU A 42 0.17 0.47 1.96
N GLU A 43 -0.17 1.75 1.95
CA GLU A 43 -0.98 2.36 0.90
C GLU A 43 -0.23 2.44 -0.44
N GLU A 44 0.99 3.00 -0.43
CA GLU A 44 1.81 3.15 -1.64
C GLU A 44 2.28 1.80 -2.19
N LEU A 45 2.68 0.88 -1.29
CA LEU A 45 3.10 -0.47 -1.69
C LEU A 45 1.93 -1.26 -2.28
N THR A 46 0.74 -1.18 -1.66
CA THR A 46 -0.47 -1.83 -2.18
C THR A 46 -0.84 -1.29 -3.55
N ALA A 47 -0.77 0.02 -3.75
CA ALA A 47 -1.02 0.64 -5.06
C ALA A 47 -0.05 0.13 -6.12
N GLN A 48 1.25 0.09 -5.80
CA GLN A 48 2.27 -0.41 -6.73
C GLN A 48 2.06 -1.89 -7.07
N LEU A 49 1.70 -2.72 -6.09
CA LEU A 49 1.41 -4.14 -6.32
C LEU A 49 0.17 -4.33 -7.21
N GLN A 50 -0.90 -3.58 -6.96
CA GLN A 50 -2.12 -3.65 -7.77
C GLN A 50 -1.89 -3.21 -9.22
N VAL A 51 -1.17 -2.12 -9.45
CA VAL A 51 -0.78 -1.67 -10.80
C VAL A 51 0.08 -2.72 -11.50
N ASN A 52 1.07 -3.30 -10.81
CA ASN A 52 1.92 -4.34 -11.38
C ASN A 52 1.12 -5.61 -11.73
N PHE A 53 0.11 -5.95 -10.91
CA PHE A 53 -0.76 -7.09 -11.18
C PHE A 53 -1.58 -6.87 -12.46
N VAL A 54 -2.23 -5.70 -12.60
CA VAL A 54 -2.94 -5.32 -13.83
C VAL A 54 -2.01 -5.37 -15.04
N LEU A 55 -0.82 -4.79 -14.93
CA LEU A 55 0.17 -4.77 -16.00
C LEU A 55 0.61 -6.18 -16.42
N ASN A 56 0.87 -7.06 -15.45
CA ASN A 56 1.28 -8.44 -15.73
C ASN A 56 0.17 -9.20 -16.48
N THR A 57 -1.08 -9.09 -16.02
CA THR A 57 -2.24 -9.72 -16.68
C THR A 57 -2.44 -9.18 -18.09
N PHE A 58 -2.30 -7.87 -18.29
CA PHE A 58 -2.36 -7.26 -19.62
C PHE A 58 -1.26 -7.80 -20.55
N LYS A 59 -0.04 -8.01 -20.05
CA LYS A 59 1.03 -8.64 -20.84
C LYS A 59 0.67 -10.07 -21.26
N ILE A 60 -0.01 -10.84 -20.42
CA ILE A 60 -0.52 -12.17 -20.79
C ILE A 60 -1.54 -12.03 -21.93
N GLN A 61 -2.51 -11.12 -21.81
CA GLN A 61 -3.50 -10.87 -22.87
C GLN A 61 -2.82 -10.51 -24.20
N VAL A 62 -1.84 -9.61 -24.19
CA VAL A 62 -1.05 -9.25 -25.39
C VAL A 62 -0.30 -10.45 -25.95
N GLN A 63 0.20 -11.34 -25.09
CA GLN A 63 0.87 -12.56 -25.53
C GLN A 63 -0.12 -13.54 -26.18
N GLU A 64 -1.34 -13.66 -25.68
CA GLU A 64 -2.38 -14.46 -26.33
C GLU A 64 -2.81 -13.87 -27.66
N TRP A 65 -2.92 -12.54 -27.76
CA TRP A 65 -3.13 -11.87 -29.04
C TRP A 65 -2.02 -12.19 -30.06
N LYS A 66 -0.74 -12.15 -29.63
CA LYS A 66 0.38 -12.60 -30.47
C LYS A 66 0.26 -14.07 -30.85
N ASN A 67 -0.20 -14.94 -29.96
CA ASN A 67 -0.40 -16.36 -30.25
C ASN A 67 -1.47 -16.56 -31.33
N ILE A 68 -2.56 -15.80 -31.30
CA ILE A 68 -3.59 -15.78 -32.35
C ILE A 68 -2.97 -15.39 -33.70
N LEU A 69 -2.15 -14.34 -33.75
CA LEU A 69 -1.53 -13.89 -35.00
C LEU A 69 -0.55 -14.91 -35.59
N ILE A 70 0.27 -15.55 -34.75
CA ILE A 70 1.32 -16.46 -35.21
C ILE A 70 0.77 -17.86 -35.53
N ARG A 71 -0.24 -18.33 -34.78
CA ARG A 71 -0.75 -19.72 -34.84
C ARG A 71 -2.18 -19.82 -35.36
N GLY A 72 -2.83 -18.70 -35.66
CA GLY A 72 -4.23 -18.65 -36.08
C GLY A 72 -4.52 -19.26 -37.45
N SER A 73 -3.50 -19.64 -38.22
CA SER A 73 -3.68 -20.40 -39.47
C SER A 73 -4.25 -21.80 -39.22
N ASN A 74 -4.03 -22.37 -38.03
CA ASN A 74 -4.67 -23.61 -37.60
C ASN A 74 -5.97 -23.28 -36.84
N PRO A 75 -7.16 -23.70 -37.33
CA PRO A 75 -8.45 -23.40 -36.70
C PRO A 75 -8.53 -23.82 -35.23
N SER A 76 -7.98 -24.98 -34.86
CA SER A 76 -7.98 -25.46 -33.47
C SER A 76 -7.11 -24.59 -32.56
N GLN A 77 -5.99 -24.08 -33.07
CA GLN A 77 -5.13 -23.16 -32.31
C GLN A 77 -5.74 -21.77 -32.23
N PHE A 78 -6.36 -21.29 -33.31
CA PHE A 78 -7.11 -20.04 -33.32
C PHE A 78 -8.17 -20.02 -32.22
N ASP A 79 -9.05 -21.03 -32.18
CA ASP A 79 -10.12 -21.11 -31.18
C ASP A 79 -9.58 -21.17 -29.75
N LYS A 80 -8.49 -21.92 -29.53
CA LYS A 80 -7.83 -22.01 -28.23
C LYS A 80 -7.31 -20.65 -27.75
N TYR A 81 -6.50 -19.97 -28.57
CA TYR A 81 -5.88 -18.71 -28.18
C TYR A 81 -6.88 -17.55 -28.15
N LEU A 82 -7.92 -17.59 -29.00
CA LEU A 82 -9.04 -16.65 -28.95
C LEU A 82 -9.81 -16.78 -27.63
N LYS A 83 -10.08 -18.00 -27.18
CA LYS A 83 -10.70 -18.24 -25.88
C LYS A 83 -9.84 -17.68 -24.74
N GLN A 84 -8.55 -18.00 -24.74
CA GLN A 84 -7.62 -17.51 -23.71
C GLN A 84 -7.50 -15.99 -23.71
N PHE A 85 -7.45 -15.35 -24.88
CA PHE A 85 -7.46 -13.90 -25.01
C PHE A 85 -8.71 -13.27 -24.36
N LYS A 86 -9.90 -13.82 -24.64
CA LYS A 86 -11.17 -13.33 -24.06
C LYS A 86 -11.24 -13.55 -22.55
N GLU A 87 -10.73 -14.67 -22.05
CA GLU A 87 -10.63 -14.91 -20.61
C GLU A 87 -9.73 -13.87 -19.93
N GLN A 88 -8.57 -13.56 -20.52
CA GLN A 88 -7.68 -12.53 -20.00
C GLN A 88 -8.28 -11.12 -20.12
N GLU A 89 -9.04 -10.84 -21.17
CA GLU A 89 -9.74 -9.55 -21.34
C GLU A 89 -10.69 -9.26 -20.18
N ILE A 90 -11.50 -10.25 -19.78
CA ILE A 90 -12.41 -10.11 -18.65
C ILE A 90 -11.64 -9.81 -17.36
N ILE A 91 -10.53 -10.53 -17.12
CA ILE A 91 -9.71 -10.34 -15.93
C ILE A 91 -9.05 -8.95 -15.93
N VAL A 92 -8.47 -8.52 -17.06
CA VAL A 92 -7.86 -7.18 -17.18
C VAL A 92 -8.90 -6.09 -16.95
N GLN A 93 -10.10 -6.24 -17.51
CA GLN A 93 -11.18 -5.26 -17.35
C GLN A 93 -11.66 -5.15 -15.90
N ASP A 94 -11.82 -6.28 -15.21
CA ASP A 94 -12.22 -6.33 -13.80
C ASP A 94 -11.15 -5.69 -12.90
N LEU A 95 -9.88 -6.11 -13.05
CA LEU A 95 -8.78 -5.57 -12.25
C LEU A 95 -8.54 -4.08 -12.52
N SER A 96 -8.69 -3.64 -13.77
CA SER A 96 -8.56 -2.22 -14.12
C SER A 96 -9.71 -1.40 -13.52
N SER A 97 -10.93 -1.93 -13.52
CA SER A 97 -12.08 -1.25 -12.91
C SER A 97 -11.92 -1.14 -11.40
N GLN A 98 -11.46 -2.20 -10.75
CA GLN A 98 -11.13 -2.19 -9.31
C GLN A 98 -10.04 -1.17 -9.00
N LEU A 99 -8.96 -1.15 -9.80
CA LEU A 99 -7.85 -0.22 -9.64
C LEU A 99 -8.30 1.24 -9.78
N ILE A 100 -9.13 1.57 -10.78
CA ILE A 100 -9.68 2.91 -11.00
C ILE A 100 -10.62 3.34 -9.85
N SER A 101 -11.36 2.40 -9.26
CA SER A 101 -12.24 2.66 -8.12
C SER A 101 -11.50 2.86 -6.79
N SER A 102 -10.22 2.48 -6.73
CA SER A 102 -9.41 2.56 -5.52
C SER A 102 -8.90 4.00 -5.28
N THR A 103 -8.90 4.44 -4.02
CA THR A 103 -8.46 5.80 -3.62
C THR A 103 -6.94 6.01 -3.77
N PHE A 104 -6.18 4.95 -3.99
CA PHE A 104 -4.72 4.94 -3.96
C PHE A 104 -4.06 5.51 -5.23
N LEU A 105 -4.81 5.59 -6.33
CA LEU A 105 -4.30 6.17 -7.56
C LEU A 105 -4.34 7.71 -7.49
N PRO A 106 -3.24 8.40 -7.80
CA PRO A 106 -3.25 9.86 -7.88
C PRO A 106 -4.25 10.30 -8.94
N LYS A 107 -5.16 11.21 -8.57
CA LYS A 107 -6.28 11.66 -9.42
C LYS A 107 -5.86 12.10 -10.83
N LYS A 108 -4.63 12.61 -10.98
CA LYS A 108 -4.03 12.99 -12.27
C LYS A 108 -3.94 11.83 -13.29
N LEU A 109 -3.93 10.58 -12.83
CA LEU A 109 -3.87 9.39 -13.70
C LEU A 109 -5.27 8.90 -14.14
N ILE A 110 -6.34 9.37 -13.50
CA ILE A 110 -7.71 8.89 -13.73
C ILE A 110 -8.58 9.98 -14.39
N SER A 111 -8.19 11.26 -14.29
CA SER A 111 -8.82 12.41 -14.98
C SER A 111 -8.30 12.62 -16.38
#